data_AF-A0A2N1HPB4-F1
#
_entry.id   AF-A0A2N1HPB4-F1
#
_cell.length_a   1.000
_cell.length_b   1.000
_cell.length_c   1.000
_cell.angle_alpha   90.00
_cell.angle_beta   90.00
_cell.angle_gamma   90.00
#
_symmetry.space_group_name_H-M   'P 1'
#
loop_
_entity.id
_entity.type
_entity.pdbx_description
1 polymer ?
#
loop_
_entity_poly.entity_id
_entity_poly.type
_entity_poly.pdbx_seq_one_letter_code
_entity_poly.pdbx_strand_id
1 'polypeptide(L)'
;MAHHLTDLEIESIVKVIENWPDSRKLTYENLKSHLTDTLGLISTRQTLQKFRRIKEAMKARKNKSSDIEPLVIPASLSIAAKKIKRIELENERLDRENNNLLSQFMVWQYNASKHGVNMRMLNMPLPIKRG
;
A
#
# COMPACT_ATOMS: atom_id res chain seq x y z
N MET A 1 28.02 -1.84 -3.94
CA MET A 1 27.40 -0.73 -4.71
C MET A 1 25.90 -0.73 -4.42
N ALA A 2 25.29 0.43 -4.18
CA ALA A 2 23.89 0.51 -3.74
C ALA A 2 22.94 0.18 -4.89
N HIS A 3 22.37 -1.03 -4.89
CA HIS A 3 21.29 -1.40 -5.80
C HIS A 3 20.14 -0.41 -5.63
N HIS A 4 19.77 0.28 -6.70
CA HIS A 4 18.61 1.16 -6.70
C HIS A 4 17.40 0.26 -6.91
N LEU A 5 16.50 0.22 -5.92
CA LEU A 5 15.30 -0.61 -6.02
C LEU A 5 14.42 -0.10 -7.16
N THR A 6 14.06 -1.00 -8.05
CA THR A 6 13.03 -0.76 -9.08
C THR A 6 11.64 -0.72 -8.43
N ASP A 7 10.65 -0.17 -9.13
CA ASP A 7 9.29 -0.12 -8.56
C ASP A 7 8.69 -1.52 -8.32
N LEU A 8 9.02 -2.49 -9.18
CA LEU A 8 8.63 -3.90 -9.01
C LEU A 8 9.27 -4.54 -7.77
N GLU A 9 10.54 -4.23 -7.51
CA GLU A 9 11.21 -4.69 -6.28
C GLU A 9 10.60 -4.04 -5.05
N ILE A 10 10.28 -2.74 -5.09
CA ILE A 10 9.60 -2.04 -4.01
C ILE A 10 8.23 -2.67 -3.73
N GLU A 11 7.45 -2.96 -4.77
CA GLU A 11 6.15 -3.63 -4.63
C GLU A 11 6.31 -5.02 -4.03
N SER A 12 7.28 -5.80 -4.49
CA SER A 12 7.57 -7.14 -3.95
C SER A 12 7.95 -7.09 -2.47
N ILE A 13 8.78 -6.12 -2.08
CA ILE A 13 9.16 -5.89 -0.67
C ILE A 13 7.92 -5.50 0.17
N VAL A 14 7.04 -4.65 -0.36
CA VAL A 14 5.79 -4.28 0.34
C VAL A 14 4.91 -5.51 0.55
N LYS A 15 4.73 -6.36 -0.47
CA LYS A 15 3.95 -7.60 -0.34
C LYS A 15 4.55 -8.56 0.69
N VAL A 16 5.87 -8.65 0.78
CA VAL A 16 6.57 -9.42 1.83
C VAL A 16 6.26 -8.86 3.22
N ILE A 17 6.27 -7.54 3.40
CA ILE A 17 5.95 -6.91 4.69
C ILE A 17 4.48 -7.13 5.06
N GLU A 18 3.58 -7.01 4.08
CA GLU A 18 2.15 -7.19 4.28
C GLU A 18 1.77 -8.63 4.64
N ASN A 19 2.53 -9.62 4.15
CA ASN A 19 2.34 -11.05 4.43
C ASN A 19 3.36 -11.61 5.43
N TRP A 20 4.02 -10.73 6.19
CA TRP A 20 5.04 -11.15 7.14
C TRP A 20 4.45 -12.10 8.20
N PRO A 21 5.10 -13.23 8.53
CA PRO A 21 4.54 -14.19 9.48
C PRO A 21 4.47 -13.61 10.90
N ASP A 22 3.33 -13.77 11.57
CA ASP A 22 3.12 -13.27 12.94
C ASP A 22 4.00 -13.98 13.99
N SER A 23 4.52 -15.17 13.65
CA SER A 23 5.48 -15.90 14.49
C SER A 23 6.85 -15.24 14.57
N ARG A 24 7.17 -14.29 13.70
CA ARG A 24 8.49 -13.61 13.66
C ARG A 24 8.33 -12.10 13.76
N LYS A 25 9.10 -11.49 14.67
CA LYS A 25 9.13 -10.03 14.81
C LYS A 25 9.57 -9.35 13.51
N LEU A 26 8.73 -8.48 12.96
CA LEU A 26 9.10 -7.66 11.80
C LEU A 26 10.10 -6.57 12.23
N THR A 27 11.36 -6.73 11.79
CA THR A 27 12.44 -5.75 11.95
C THR A 27 13.14 -5.57 10.61
N TYR A 28 13.86 -4.45 10.41
CA TYR A 28 14.62 -4.23 9.18
C TYR A 28 15.69 -5.31 8.95
N GLU A 29 16.31 -5.84 10.00
CA GLU A 29 17.30 -6.92 9.86
C GLU A 29 16.66 -8.24 9.46
N ASN A 30 15.51 -8.57 10.07
CA ASN A 30 14.76 -9.77 9.68
C ASN A 30 14.23 -9.66 8.26
N LEU A 31 13.73 -8.48 7.87
CA LEU A 31 13.29 -8.21 6.50
C LEU A 31 14.44 -8.37 5.51
N LYS A 32 15.61 -7.79 5.79
CA LYS A 32 16.80 -7.95 4.93
C LYS A 32 17.19 -9.42 4.76
N SER A 33 17.28 -10.17 5.86
CA SER A 33 17.58 -11.61 5.79
C SER A 33 16.56 -12.32 4.91
N HIS A 34 15.27 -12.09 5.11
CA HIS A 34 14.23 -12.75 4.35
C HIS A 34 14.23 -12.35 2.86
N LEU A 35 14.49 -11.08 2.52
CA LEU A 35 14.60 -10.61 1.13
C LEU A 35 15.80 -11.23 0.41
N THR A 36 16.93 -11.39 1.10
CA THR A 36 18.09 -12.11 0.55
C THR A 36 17.73 -13.57 0.27
N ASP A 37 17.07 -14.23 1.22
CA ASP A 37 16.75 -15.67 1.12
C ASP A 37 15.67 -15.97 0.06
N THR A 38 14.67 -15.10 -0.08
CA THR A 38 13.50 -15.34 -0.95
C THR A 38 13.60 -14.72 -2.32
N LEU A 39 14.16 -13.51 -2.41
CA LEU A 39 14.19 -12.71 -3.65
C LEU A 39 15.62 -12.51 -4.19
N GLY A 40 16.65 -12.97 -3.47
CA GLY A 40 18.05 -12.68 -3.81
C GLY A 40 18.40 -11.19 -3.68
N LEU A 41 17.53 -10.39 -3.05
CA LEU A 41 17.66 -8.93 -3.02
C LEU A 41 18.51 -8.48 -1.83
N ILE A 42 19.75 -8.08 -2.13
CA ILE A 42 20.65 -7.53 -1.12
C ILE A 42 20.40 -6.02 -0.98
N SER A 43 19.57 -5.66 0.01
CA SER A 43 19.25 -4.26 0.33
C SER A 43 19.82 -3.82 1.67
N THR A 44 20.18 -2.54 1.78
CA THR A 44 20.55 -1.94 3.06
C THR A 44 19.33 -1.38 3.78
N ARG A 45 19.38 -1.32 5.10
CA ARG A 45 18.34 -0.67 5.92
C ARG A 45 18.14 0.81 5.54
N GLN A 46 19.20 1.49 5.08
CA GLN A 46 19.13 2.87 4.63
C GLN A 46 18.35 2.98 3.32
N THR A 47 18.62 2.07 2.36
CA THR A 47 17.87 1.98 1.09
C THR A 47 16.39 1.73 1.35
N LEU A 48 16.04 0.75 2.19
CA LEU A 48 14.65 0.41 2.51
C LEU A 48 13.88 1.58 3.14
N GLN A 49 14.50 2.33 4.06
CA GLN A 49 13.87 3.47 4.72
C GLN A 49 13.65 4.69 3.82
N LYS A 50 14.44 4.81 2.74
CA LYS A 50 14.32 5.91 1.78
C LYS A 50 12.98 5.86 1.04
N PHE A 51 12.45 4.66 0.80
CA PHE A 51 11.21 4.49 0.05
C PHE A 51 9.98 4.59 0.97
N ARG A 52 9.16 5.61 0.71
CA ARG A 52 7.94 5.89 1.48
C ARG A 52 7.01 4.68 1.56
N ARG A 53 6.79 3.97 0.44
CA ARG A 53 5.94 2.77 0.36
C ARG A 53 6.37 1.69 1.38
N ILE A 54 7.67 1.38 1.43
CA ILE A 54 8.24 0.40 2.36
C ILE A 54 8.08 0.88 3.81
N LYS A 55 8.38 2.15 4.08
CA LYS A 55 8.25 2.74 5.42
C LYS A 55 6.80 2.71 5.92
N GLU A 56 5.84 3.01 5.06
CA GLU A 56 4.41 2.97 5.37
C GLU A 56 3.93 1.54 5.61
N ALA A 57 4.34 0.58 4.78
CA ALA A 57 4.02 -0.84 4.97
C ALA A 57 4.54 -1.36 6.33
N MET A 58 5.78 -1.04 6.69
CA MET A 58 6.36 -1.38 8.00
C MET A 58 5.56 -0.81 9.17
N LYS A 59 5.14 0.46 9.06
CA LYS A 59 4.32 1.14 10.07
C LYS A 59 2.93 0.51 10.17
N ALA A 60 2.28 0.25 9.04
CA ALA A 60 0.96 -0.36 8.98
C ALA A 60 0.95 -1.76 9.61
N ARG A 61 1.94 -2.60 9.30
CA ARG A 61 2.05 -3.95 9.89
C ARG A 61 2.29 -3.90 11.40
N LYS A 62 3.12 -2.97 11.89
CA LYS A 62 3.36 -2.78 13.33
C LYS A 62 2.10 -2.34 14.08
N ASN A 63 1.22 -1.58 13.43
CA ASN A 63 -0.05 -1.16 14.01
C ASN A 63 -1.12 -2.28 13.96
N LYS A 64 -1.09 -3.15 12.94
CA LYS A 64 -2.01 -4.31 12.87
C LYS A 64 -1.80 -5.31 14.01
N SER A 65 -0.57 -5.48 14.51
CA SER A 65 -0.32 -6.41 15.62
C SER A 65 -0.95 -6.02 16.96
N SER A 66 -1.39 -4.76 17.12
CA SER A 66 -2.10 -4.31 18.32
C SER A 66 -3.63 -4.46 18.24
N ASP A 67 -4.18 -4.71 17.04
CA ASP A 67 -5.62 -4.74 16.75
C ASP A 67 -6.01 -6.10 16.14
N ILE A 68 -5.63 -7.20 16.81
CA ILE A 68 -6.02 -8.53 16.38
C ILE A 68 -7.49 -8.74 16.77
N GLU A 69 -8.39 -8.28 15.90
CA GLU A 69 -9.78 -8.77 15.93
C GLU A 69 -9.75 -10.30 15.77
N PRO A 70 -10.55 -11.03 16.58
CA PRO A 70 -10.59 -12.49 16.49
C PRO A 70 -10.97 -12.91 15.07
N LEU A 71 -10.15 -13.80 14.50
CA LEU A 71 -10.35 -14.30 13.14
C LEU A 71 -11.72 -14.98 13.06
N VAL A 72 -12.67 -14.38 12.35
CA VAL A 72 -14.00 -15.00 12.14
C VAL A 72 -13.84 -16.13 11.14
N ILE A 73 -13.73 -17.36 11.65
CA ILE A 73 -13.62 -18.56 10.84
C ILE A 73 -14.99 -18.84 10.20
N PRO A 74 -15.09 -18.88 8.86
CA PRO A 74 -16.35 -19.18 8.19
C PRO A 74 -16.80 -20.62 8.46
N ALA A 75 -18.11 -20.82 8.56
CA ALA A 75 -18.71 -22.12 8.88
C ALA A 75 -18.45 -23.22 7.83
N SER A 76 -18.06 -22.87 6.61
CA SER A 76 -17.65 -23.85 5.58
C SER A 76 -16.70 -23.26 4.53
N LEU A 77 -15.96 -24.15 3.86
CA LEU A 77 -15.11 -23.81 2.71
C LEU A 77 -15.89 -23.15 1.57
N SER A 78 -17.14 -23.58 1.31
CA SER A 78 -18.00 -22.99 0.29
C SER A 78 -18.34 -21.53 0.60
N ILE A 79 -18.66 -21.22 1.86
CA ILE A 79 -18.92 -19.84 2.31
C ILE A 79 -17.64 -19.00 2.19
N ALA A 80 -16.48 -19.56 2.55
CA ALA A 80 -15.19 -18.89 2.40
C ALA A 80 -14.91 -18.54 0.93
N ALA A 81 -15.08 -19.50 0.01
CA ALA A 81 -14.86 -19.30 -1.42
C ALA A 81 -15.78 -18.22 -2.00
N LYS A 82 -17.07 -18.20 -1.63
CA LYS A 82 -18.00 -17.14 -2.05
C LYS A 82 -17.58 -15.77 -1.53
N LYS A 83 -17.14 -15.68 -0.27
CA LYS A 83 -16.67 -14.44 0.34
C LYS A 83 -15.41 -13.92 -0.35
N ILE A 84 -14.43 -14.79 -0.61
CA ILE A 84 -13.21 -14.47 -1.35
C ILE A 84 -13.57 -13.93 -2.72
N LYS A 85 -14.40 -14.65 -3.49
CA LYS A 85 -14.77 -14.22 -4.84
C LYS A 85 -15.46 -12.86 -4.87
N ARG A 86 -16.32 -12.59 -3.88
CA ARG A 86 -16.97 -11.28 -3.74
C ARG A 86 -15.95 -10.18 -3.45
N ILE A 87 -15.03 -10.41 -2.52
CA ILE A 87 -13.98 -9.43 -2.15
C ILE A 87 -13.06 -9.17 -3.35
N GLU A 88 -12.68 -10.20 -4.10
CA GLU A 88 -11.86 -10.04 -5.32
C GLU A 88 -12.56 -9.16 -6.37
N LEU A 89 -13.85 -9.40 -6.63
CA LEU A 89 -14.64 -8.59 -7.56
C LEU A 89 -14.78 -7.13 -7.09
N GLU A 90 -14.98 -6.94 -5.80
CA GLU A 90 -15.06 -5.60 -5.20
C GLU A 90 -13.73 -4.86 -5.32
N ASN A 91 -12.60 -5.53 -5.02
CA ASN A 91 -11.27 -4.97 -5.20
C ASN A 91 -11.01 -4.58 -6.66
N GLU A 92 -11.33 -5.46 -7.62
CA GLU A 92 -11.14 -5.17 -9.04
C GLU A 92 -11.96 -3.94 -9.48
N ARG A 93 -13.20 -3.81 -9.00
CA ARG A 93 -14.03 -2.64 -9.25
C ARG A 93 -13.43 -1.37 -8.64
N LEU A 94 -12.98 -1.44 -7.38
CA LEU A 94 -12.39 -0.31 -6.67
C LEU A 94 -11.07 0.14 -7.32
N ASP A 95 -10.23 -0.79 -7.75
CA ASP A 95 -8.98 -0.48 -8.47
C ASP A 95 -9.27 0.25 -9.78
N ARG A 96 -10.30 -0.19 -10.52
CA ARG A 96 -10.75 0.48 -11.75
C ARG A 96 -11.25 1.90 -11.48
N GLU A 97 -12.06 2.08 -10.44
CA GLU A 97 -12.55 3.40 -10.03
C GLU A 97 -11.42 4.32 -9.60
N ASN A 98 -10.47 3.82 -8.82
CA ASN A 98 -9.30 4.58 -8.39
C ASN A 98 -8.43 5.00 -9.58
N ASN A 99 -8.19 4.10 -10.54
CA ASN A 99 -7.44 4.42 -11.75
C ASN A 99 -8.15 5.48 -12.61
N ASN A 100 -9.48 5.42 -12.69
CA ASN A 100 -10.28 6.44 -13.38
C ASN A 100 -10.18 7.80 -12.67
N LEU A 101 -10.26 7.82 -11.33
CA LEU A 101 -10.11 9.04 -10.53
C LEU A 101 -8.71 9.64 -10.67
N LEU A 102 -7.65 8.83 -10.62
CA LEU A 102 -6.27 9.29 -10.85
C LEU A 102 -6.10 9.88 -12.24
N SER A 103 -6.68 9.25 -13.27
CA SER A 103 -6.69 9.77 -14.63
C SER A 103 -7.40 11.13 -14.71
N GLN A 104 -8.56 11.25 -14.06
CA GLN A 104 -9.29 12.51 -13.98
C GLN A 104 -8.51 13.61 -13.25
N PHE A 105 -7.83 13.26 -12.15
CA PHE A 105 -6.97 14.19 -11.41
C PHE A 105 -5.81 14.70 -12.25
N MET A 106 -5.18 13.86 -13.09
CA MET A 106 -4.13 14.30 -14.00
C MET A 106 -4.64 15.33 -15.01
N VAL A 107 -5.82 15.09 -15.60
CA VAL A 107 -6.45 16.04 -16.53
C VAL A 107 -6.75 17.38 -15.84
N TRP A 108 -7.30 17.33 -14.63
CA TRP A 108 -7.59 18.54 -13.85
C TRP A 108 -6.32 19.29 -13.46
N GLN A 109 -5.27 18.59 -13.01
CA GLN A 109 -4.00 19.22 -12.65
C GLN A 109 -3.37 19.94 -13.86
N TYR A 110 -3.40 19.32 -15.04
CA TYR A 110 -2.90 19.93 -16.27
C TYR A 110 -3.68 21.20 -16.64
N ASN A 111 -5.01 21.12 -16.66
CA ASN A 111 -5.86 22.26 -17.00
C ASN A 111 -5.74 23.38 -15.95
N ALA A 112 -5.74 23.03 -14.66
CA ALA A 112 -5.52 23.97 -13.56
C ALA A 112 -4.21 24.75 -13.74
N SER A 113 -3.11 24.04 -14.03
CA SER A 113 -1.80 24.66 -14.28
C SER A 113 -1.84 25.61 -15.48
N LYS A 114 -2.48 25.23 -16.59
CA LYS A 114 -2.67 26.12 -17.76
C LYS A 114 -3.43 27.41 -17.43
N HIS A 115 -4.34 27.36 -16.45
CA HIS A 115 -5.15 28.51 -16.03
C HIS A 115 -4.58 29.22 -14.79
N GLY A 116 -3.31 28.97 -14.42
CA GLY A 116 -2.65 29.64 -13.30
C GLY A 116 -3.12 29.20 -11.91
N VAL A 117 -3.93 28.14 -11.83
CA VAL A 117 -4.37 27.56 -10.56
C VAL A 117 -3.25 26.68 -10.01
N ASN A 118 -2.77 27.03 -8.81
CA ASN A 118 -1.68 26.30 -8.14
C ASN A 118 -2.20 25.29 -7.11
N MET A 119 -1.29 24.43 -6.63
CA MET A 119 -1.62 23.35 -5.69
C MET A 119 -2.21 23.85 -4.36
N ARG A 120 -1.82 25.06 -3.90
CA ARG A 120 -2.39 25.66 -2.69
C ARG A 120 -3.88 25.96 -2.87
N MET A 121 -4.27 26.45 -4.05
CA MET A 121 -5.67 26.74 -4.39
C MET A 121 -6.48 25.44 -4.50
N LEU A 122 -5.93 24.40 -5.13
CA LEU A 122 -6.60 23.10 -5.26
C LEU A 122 -6.81 22.38 -3.92
N ASN A 123 -5.90 22.59 -2.96
CA ASN A 123 -6.00 22.00 -1.63
C ASN A 123 -6.81 22.85 -0.63
N MET A 124 -7.45 23.93 -1.07
CA MET A 124 -8.34 24.70 -0.18
C MET A 124 -9.52 23.82 0.25
N PRO A 125 -9.92 23.89 1.54
CA PRO A 125 -11.07 23.13 2.01
C PRO A 125 -12.33 23.56 1.26
N LEU A 126 -13.26 22.62 1.08
CA LEU A 126 -14.57 22.94 0.52
C LEU A 126 -15.28 23.97 1.41
N PRO A 127 -16.03 24.93 0.82
CA PRO A 127 -16.74 25.93 1.60
C PRO A 127 -17.76 25.25 2.53
N ILE A 128 -17.74 25.66 3.80
CA ILE A 128 -18.70 25.17 4.80
C ILE A 128 -20.07 25.78 4.44
N LYS A 129 -21.04 24.95 4.03
CA LYS A 129 -22.43 25.40 3.92
C LYS A 129 -22.94 25.72 5.33
N ARG A 130 -23.14 27.00 5.64
CA ARG A 130 -23.98 27.41 6.77
C ARG A 130 -25.42 27.24 6.31
N GLY A 131 -26.11 26.27 6.91
CA GLY A 131 -27.55 26.08 6.75
C GLY A 131 -28.36 27.19 7.40
#